data_AF-A0A1B0AB81-F1
#
_entry.id   AF-A0A1B0AB81-F1
#
_cell.length_a   1.000
_cell.length_b   1.000
_cell.length_c   1.000
_cell.angle_alpha   90.00
_cell.angle_beta   90.00
_cell.angle_gamma   90.00
#
_symmetry.space_group_name_H-M   'P 1'
#
loop_
_entity.id
_entity.type
_entity.pdbx_description
1 polymer ?
#
loop_
_entity_poly.entity_id
_entity_poly.type
_entity_poly.pdbx_seq_one_letter_code
_entity_poly.pdbx_strand_id
1 'polypeptide(L)'
;MSFLVSLKSGVTVENVARDFMQNLLEKSQAAEQLSLEIASDFITDCLSAIGITCNIIADQLEADEKIFAWPYQQLSVYTFHCNEDFKRIERFLVVICLMAADQFELQLQNINSEDEIETPIDYIMQLLAHWCCVYKQLERLDGMKKTKRFEEPLARINFHFLLGFHELRKIYRSTCALLDKICDRLYVAALPGL
;
A
#
# COMPACT_ATOMS: atom_id res chain seq x y z
N MET A 1 8.20 5.96 9.90
CA MET A 1 8.78 4.76 10.57
C MET A 1 8.73 3.63 9.57
N SER A 2 9.86 2.97 9.26
CA SER A 2 9.89 1.94 8.22
C SER A 2 9.31 0.61 8.72
N PHE A 3 8.23 0.13 8.10
CA PHE A 3 7.69 -1.19 8.37
C PHE A 3 8.65 -2.28 7.89
N LEU A 4 9.37 -2.03 6.80
CA LEU A 4 10.29 -3.01 6.22
C LEU A 4 11.46 -3.31 7.16
N VAL A 5 12.03 -2.28 7.79
CA VAL A 5 13.10 -2.44 8.78
C VAL A 5 12.61 -3.28 9.97
N SER A 6 11.40 -3.02 10.46
CA SER A 6 10.80 -3.77 11.57
C SER A 6 10.53 -5.24 11.22
N LEU A 7 10.05 -5.53 10.00
CA LEU A 7 9.86 -6.91 9.55
C LEU A 7 11.19 -7.66 9.41
N LYS A 8 12.26 -6.98 8.97
CA LYS A 8 13.61 -7.56 8.84
C LYS A 8 14.29 -7.80 10.19
N SER A 9 13.99 -7.00 11.21
CA SER A 9 14.52 -7.21 12.56
C SER A 9 13.86 -8.36 13.32
N GLY A 10 12.85 -9.02 12.73
CA GLY A 10 12.20 -10.19 13.31
C GLY A 10 10.95 -9.88 14.12
N VAL A 11 10.45 -8.64 14.10
CA VAL A 11 9.15 -8.31 14.71
C VAL A 11 8.03 -9.04 13.96
N THR A 12 7.02 -9.50 14.69
CA THR A 12 5.87 -10.20 14.10
C THR A 12 5.09 -9.27 13.18
N VAL A 13 4.52 -9.83 12.11
CA VAL A 13 3.76 -9.07 11.11
C VAL A 13 2.59 -8.33 11.75
N GLU A 14 1.92 -8.94 12.72
CA GLU A 14 0.78 -8.38 13.44
C GLU A 14 1.17 -7.16 14.26
N ASN A 15 2.33 -7.17 14.91
CA ASN A 15 2.80 -6.02 15.67
C ASN A 15 3.20 -4.88 14.74
N VAL A 16 3.94 -5.18 13.66
CA VAL A 16 4.30 -4.15 12.67
C VAL A 16 3.06 -3.54 12.01
N ALA A 17 2.05 -4.36 11.67
CA ALA A 17 0.80 -3.88 11.10
C ALA A 17 -0.01 -3.03 12.09
N ARG A 18 -0.06 -3.43 13.37
CA ARG A 18 -0.71 -2.62 14.42
C ARG A 18 -0.03 -1.27 14.57
N ASP A 19 1.29 -1.25 14.71
CA ASP A 19 2.07 -0.02 14.89
C ASP A 19 1.95 0.89 13.66
N PHE A 20 1.99 0.30 12.46
CA PHE A 20 1.76 1.02 11.21
C PHE A 20 0.37 1.66 11.16
N MET A 21 -0.68 0.89 11.46
CA MET A 21 -2.05 1.39 11.43
C MET A 21 -2.30 2.45 12.48
N GLN A 22 -1.79 2.26 13.71
CA GLN A 22 -1.92 3.26 14.75
C GLN A 22 -1.26 4.58 14.34
N ASN A 23 -0.02 4.52 13.84
CA ASN A 23 0.70 5.71 13.39
C ASN A 23 0.01 6.38 12.18
N LEU A 24 -0.52 5.58 11.24
CA LEU A 24 -1.31 6.09 10.11
C LEU A 24 -2.54 6.86 10.60
N LEU A 25 -3.30 6.28 11.53
CA LEU A 25 -4.51 6.91 12.07
C LEU A 25 -4.18 8.16 12.87
N GLU A 26 -3.24 8.10 13.80
CA GLU A 26 -2.84 9.26 14.62
C GLU A 26 -2.41 10.45 13.76
N LYS A 27 -1.60 10.19 12.72
CA LYS A 27 -1.11 11.25 11.82
C LYS A 27 -2.19 11.76 10.88
N SER A 28 -3.03 10.88 10.35
CA SER A 28 -4.04 11.27 9.37
C SER A 28 -5.24 11.96 10.02
N GLN A 29 -5.65 11.51 11.21
CA GLN A 29 -6.70 12.17 11.99
C GLN A 29 -6.28 13.57 12.45
N ALA A 30 -5.03 13.73 12.89
CA ALA A 30 -4.51 15.04 13.27
C ALA A 30 -4.47 16.04 12.10
N ALA A 31 -4.39 15.54 10.86
CA ALA A 31 -4.37 16.35 9.65
C ALA A 31 -5.74 16.41 8.93
N GLU A 32 -6.75 15.68 9.42
CA GLU A 32 -8.04 15.45 8.76
C GLU A 32 -7.96 14.91 7.32
N GLN A 33 -6.82 14.30 6.96
CA GLN A 33 -6.54 13.74 5.63
C GLN A 33 -5.42 12.71 5.72
N LEU A 34 -5.25 11.85 4.71
CA LEU A 34 -4.13 10.89 4.67
C LEU A 34 -2.78 11.60 4.87
N SER A 35 -1.99 11.11 5.83
CA SER A 35 -0.61 11.57 6.00
C SER A 35 0.27 11.15 4.82
N LEU A 36 0.67 12.12 3.99
CA LEU A 36 1.55 11.89 2.84
C LEU A 36 2.94 11.40 3.23
N GLU A 37 3.44 11.76 4.41
CA GLU A 37 4.70 11.23 4.97
C GLU A 37 4.60 9.71 5.18
N ILE A 38 3.50 9.24 5.78
CA ILE A 38 3.26 7.81 5.99
C ILE A 38 3.08 7.10 4.65
N ALA A 39 2.37 7.73 3.70
CA ALA A 39 2.20 7.17 2.36
C ALA A 39 3.55 7.05 1.62
N SER A 40 4.40 8.06 1.69
CA SER A 40 5.71 8.06 1.03
C SER A 40 6.66 7.05 1.67
N ASP A 41 6.67 6.93 3.00
CA ASP A 41 7.42 5.90 3.74
C ASP A 41 6.95 4.50 3.33
N PHE A 42 5.64 4.26 3.32
CA PHE A 42 5.06 2.97 2.94
C PHE A 42 5.43 2.55 1.52
N ILE A 43 5.32 3.47 0.57
CA ILE A 43 5.66 3.22 -0.84
C ILE A 43 7.17 2.96 -0.99
N THR A 44 8.01 3.75 -0.34
CA THR A 44 9.47 3.59 -0.33
C THR A 44 9.86 2.21 0.21
N ASP A 45 9.22 1.77 1.29
CA ASP A 45 9.41 0.43 1.85
C ASP A 45 8.93 -0.67 0.90
N CYS A 46 7.77 -0.51 0.24
CA CYS A 46 7.29 -1.46 -0.77
C CYS A 46 8.24 -1.58 -1.97
N LEU A 47 8.82 -0.48 -2.43
CA LEU A 47 9.80 -0.47 -3.51
C LEU A 47 11.12 -1.12 -3.08
N SER A 48 11.58 -0.79 -1.87
CA SER A 48 12.76 -1.39 -1.26
C SER A 48 12.61 -2.89 -1.04
N ALA A 49 11.41 -3.35 -0.70
CA ALA A 49 11.06 -4.75 -0.53
C ALA A 49 11.28 -5.57 -1.81
N ILE A 50 10.95 -4.99 -2.96
CA ILE A 50 11.18 -5.61 -4.26
C ILE A 50 12.59 -5.32 -4.81
N GLY A 51 13.47 -4.65 -4.05
CA GLY A 51 14.85 -4.39 -4.46
C GLY A 51 15.04 -3.14 -5.33
N ILE A 52 14.06 -2.24 -5.37
CA ILE A 52 14.17 -0.92 -6.00
C ILE A 52 14.56 0.10 -4.93
N THR A 53 15.80 0.57 -4.99
CA THR A 53 16.32 1.53 -4.00
C THR A 53 16.05 2.95 -4.45
N CYS A 54 14.93 3.51 -4.03
CA CYS A 54 14.59 4.92 -4.25
C CYS A 54 13.97 5.51 -2.99
N ASN A 55 13.96 6.84 -2.89
CA ASN A 55 13.30 7.56 -1.82
C ASN A 55 12.16 8.39 -2.42
N ILE A 56 10.93 7.98 -2.17
CA ILE A 56 9.74 8.76 -2.51
C ILE A 56 9.47 9.69 -1.34
N ILE A 57 9.27 10.98 -1.62
CA ILE A 57 8.97 12.00 -0.60
C ILE A 57 7.53 12.50 -0.74
N ALA A 58 6.96 13.03 0.34
CA ALA A 58 5.58 13.52 0.39
C ALA A 58 5.25 14.51 -0.74
N ASP A 59 6.12 15.51 -0.99
CA ASP A 59 5.94 16.52 -2.05
C ASP A 59 5.74 15.90 -3.45
N GLN A 60 6.37 14.75 -3.73
CA GLN A 60 6.22 14.06 -5.02
C GLN A 60 4.86 13.35 -5.15
N LEU A 61 4.23 13.01 -4.03
CA LEU A 61 2.90 12.41 -4.01
C LEU A 61 1.78 13.45 -4.16
N GLU A 62 2.03 14.67 -3.70
CA GLU A 62 1.13 15.83 -3.81
C GLU A 62 1.18 16.49 -5.19
N ALA A 63 2.33 16.44 -5.87
CA ALA A 63 2.50 17.07 -7.17
C ALA A 63 1.48 16.60 -8.23
N ASP A 64 0.94 17.55 -8.99
CA ASP A 64 0.04 17.30 -10.14
C ASP A 64 0.68 16.33 -11.14
N GLU A 65 1.94 16.60 -11.47
CA GLU A 65 2.80 15.70 -12.21
C GLU A 65 3.62 14.88 -11.23
N LYS A 66 3.18 13.65 -10.96
CA LYS A 66 3.85 12.69 -10.08
C LYS A 66 5.17 12.25 -10.70
N ILE A 67 6.23 13.04 -10.56
CA ILE A 67 7.55 12.74 -11.13
C ILE A 67 8.45 12.18 -10.03
N PHE A 68 8.91 10.95 -10.22
CA PHE A 68 9.80 10.27 -9.27
C PHE A 68 11.23 10.19 -9.79
N ALA A 69 12.19 10.36 -8.89
CA ALA A 69 13.62 10.24 -9.17
C ALA A 69 14.03 8.75 -9.27
N TRP A 70 13.63 8.09 -10.35
CA TRP A 70 13.90 6.68 -10.56
C TRP A 70 15.41 6.38 -10.74
N PRO A 71 15.95 5.33 -10.09
CA PRO A 71 17.36 4.95 -10.22
C PRO A 71 17.60 4.16 -11.53
N TYR A 72 17.51 4.82 -12.68
CA TYR A 72 17.49 4.17 -14.00
C TYR A 72 18.62 3.17 -14.27
N GLN A 73 19.83 3.43 -13.75
CA GLN A 73 20.97 2.51 -13.87
C GLN A 73 20.71 1.19 -13.13
N GLN A 74 20.23 1.25 -11.88
CA GLN A 74 19.84 0.06 -11.12
C GLN A 74 18.70 -0.69 -11.79
N LEU A 75 17.67 0.04 -12.25
CA LEU A 75 16.52 -0.53 -12.96
C LEU A 75 16.92 -1.21 -14.28
N SER A 76 18.07 -0.83 -14.88
CA SER A 76 18.54 -1.40 -16.14
C SER A 76 19.11 -2.82 -16.03
N VAL A 77 19.50 -3.25 -14.83
CA VAL A 77 20.05 -4.58 -14.53
C VAL A 77 19.24 -5.32 -13.45
N TYR A 78 18.08 -4.77 -13.09
CA TYR A 78 17.22 -5.29 -12.04
C TYR A 78 16.79 -6.73 -12.29
N THR A 79 16.88 -7.54 -11.24
CA THR A 79 16.34 -8.91 -11.17
C THR A 79 15.63 -9.05 -9.83
N PHE A 80 14.37 -9.47 -9.84
CA PHE A 80 13.64 -9.73 -8.61
C PHE A 80 14.02 -11.10 -8.03
N HIS A 81 14.34 -11.11 -6.74
CA HIS A 81 14.63 -12.33 -5.99
C HIS A 81 13.63 -12.44 -4.83
N CYS A 82 12.62 -13.29 -5.00
CA CYS A 82 11.68 -13.59 -3.93
C CYS A 82 12.42 -14.30 -2.78
N ASN A 83 12.50 -13.65 -1.63
CA ASN A 83 13.11 -14.19 -0.41
C ASN A 83 12.07 -14.32 0.71
N GLU A 84 12.47 -14.90 1.84
CA GLU A 84 11.59 -15.06 3.02
C GLU A 84 11.13 -13.72 3.61
N ASP A 85 11.94 -12.65 3.47
CA ASP A 85 11.56 -11.31 3.90
C ASP A 85 10.35 -10.81 3.10
N PHE A 86 10.30 -11.10 1.80
CA PHE A 86 9.18 -10.72 0.96
C PHE A 86 7.87 -11.39 1.38
N LYS A 87 7.90 -12.66 1.83
CA LYS A 87 6.71 -13.35 2.35
C LYS A 87 6.12 -12.68 3.60
N ARG A 88 6.96 -12.05 4.43
CA ARG A 88 6.48 -11.28 5.59
C ARG A 88 5.73 -10.03 5.15
N ILE A 89 6.15 -9.44 4.04
CA ILE A 89 5.55 -8.24 3.46
C ILE A 89 4.22 -8.58 2.80
N GLU A 90 4.19 -9.68 2.04
CA GLU A 90 2.96 -10.27 1.50
C GLU A 90 1.89 -10.42 2.59
N ARG A 91 2.26 -11.01 3.74
CA ARG A 91 1.36 -11.12 4.88
C ARG A 91 1.01 -9.76 5.49
N PHE A 92 1.97 -8.85 5.62
CA PHE A 92 1.74 -7.51 6.17
C PHE A 92 0.68 -6.72 5.40
N LEU A 93 0.73 -6.75 4.05
CA LEU A 93 -0.22 -6.06 3.19
C LEU A 93 -1.67 -6.54 3.40
N VAL A 94 -1.86 -7.83 3.69
CA VAL A 94 -3.17 -8.38 4.06
C VAL A 94 -3.58 -7.88 5.45
N VAL A 95 -2.67 -7.99 6.42
CA VAL A 95 -2.97 -7.71 7.84
C VAL A 95 -3.29 -6.23 8.08
N ILE A 96 -2.65 -5.27 7.40
CA ILE A 96 -3.00 -3.85 7.56
C ILE A 96 -4.46 -3.56 7.15
N CYS A 97 -5.00 -4.27 6.15
CA CYS A 97 -6.40 -4.15 5.77
C CYS A 97 -7.32 -4.69 6.87
N LEU A 98 -6.98 -5.84 7.46
CA LEU A 98 -7.76 -6.41 8.56
C LEU A 98 -7.71 -5.53 9.82
N MET A 99 -6.55 -4.96 10.13
CA MET A 99 -6.40 -4.01 11.24
C MET A 99 -7.24 -2.74 11.01
N ALA A 100 -7.40 -2.29 9.76
CA ALA A 100 -8.30 -1.18 9.45
C ALA A 100 -9.77 -1.53 9.71
N ALA A 101 -10.20 -2.77 9.44
CA ALA A 101 -11.54 -3.23 9.82
C ALA A 101 -11.73 -3.18 11.34
N ASP A 102 -10.80 -3.76 12.09
CA ASP A 102 -10.87 -3.79 13.56
C ASP A 102 -10.96 -2.37 14.14
N GLN A 103 -10.17 -1.43 13.62
CA GLN A 103 -10.21 -0.03 14.04
C GLN A 103 -11.50 0.69 13.62
N PHE A 104 -12.04 0.37 12.45
CA PHE A 104 -13.30 0.94 11.99
C PHE A 104 -14.47 0.52 12.90
N GLU A 105 -14.55 -0.76 13.30
CA GLU A 105 -15.55 -1.24 14.25
C GLU A 105 -15.44 -0.56 15.62
N LEU A 106 -14.22 -0.33 16.11
CA LEU A 106 -13.99 0.40 17.37
C LEU A 106 -14.42 1.87 17.27
N GLN A 107 -14.26 2.50 16.11
CA GLN A 107 -14.73 3.85 15.89
C GLN A 107 -16.26 3.93 15.80
N LEU A 108 -16.92 2.99 15.13
CA LEU A 108 -18.39 2.93 15.05
C LEU A 108 -19.06 2.93 16.43
N GLN A 109 -18.42 2.32 17.44
CA GLN A 109 -18.92 2.31 18.82
C GLN A 109 -18.83 3.67 19.53
N ASN A 110 -18.04 4.60 19.00
CA ASN A 110 -17.70 5.88 19.63
C ASN A 110 -18.19 7.11 18.84
N ILE A 111 -18.78 6.93 17.64
CA ILE A 111 -19.26 8.06 16.82
C ILE A 111 -20.63 8.53 17.34
N ASN A 112 -20.66 9.78 17.81
CA ASN A 112 -21.86 10.52 18.23
C ASN A 112 -22.17 11.71 17.29
N SER A 113 -21.48 11.87 16.16
CA SER A 113 -21.50 13.11 15.37
C SER A 113 -22.07 12.96 13.96
N GLU A 114 -22.71 14.03 13.49
CA GLU A 114 -23.27 14.22 12.14
C GLU A 114 -22.19 14.56 11.08
N ASP A 115 -20.92 14.60 11.45
CA ASP A 115 -19.81 14.96 10.55
C ASP A 115 -19.29 13.73 9.77
N GLU A 116 -19.09 13.89 8.45
CA GLU A 116 -18.39 12.90 7.60
C GLU A 116 -16.90 12.87 7.97
N ILE A 117 -16.53 11.98 8.89
CA ILE A 117 -15.13 11.74 9.27
C ILE A 117 -14.57 10.60 8.39
N GLU A 118 -13.35 10.80 7.85
CA GLU A 118 -12.66 9.73 7.13
C GLU A 118 -12.36 8.54 8.06
N THR A 119 -12.68 7.34 7.57
CA THR A 119 -12.54 6.10 8.33
C THR A 119 -11.16 5.45 8.13
N PRO A 120 -10.75 4.52 9.00
CA PRO A 120 -9.55 3.70 8.80
C PRO A 120 -9.51 2.99 7.45
N ILE A 121 -10.68 2.57 6.94
CA ILE A 121 -10.81 1.96 5.63
C ILE A 121 -10.54 3.00 4.54
N ASP A 122 -11.03 4.24 4.69
CA ASP A 122 -10.75 5.34 3.76
C ASP A 122 -9.26 5.64 3.67
N TYR A 123 -8.55 5.73 4.80
CA TYR A 123 -7.11 5.97 4.80
C TYR A 123 -6.33 4.86 4.08
N ILE A 124 -6.72 3.59 4.26
CA ILE A 124 -6.08 2.48 3.53
C ILE A 124 -6.43 2.48 2.04
N MET A 125 -7.66 2.87 1.66
CA MET A 125 -8.03 3.08 0.25
C MET A 125 -7.22 4.21 -0.40
N GLN A 126 -7.01 5.32 0.31
CA GLN A 126 -6.19 6.44 -0.16
C GLN A 126 -4.71 6.04 -0.26
N LEU A 127 -4.17 5.33 0.73
CA LEU A 127 -2.82 4.77 0.69
C LEU A 127 -2.62 3.90 -0.57
N LEU A 128 -3.60 3.04 -0.87
CA LEU A 128 -3.59 2.24 -2.09
C LEU A 128 -3.62 3.12 -3.36
N ALA A 129 -4.37 4.23 -3.36
CA ALA A 129 -4.41 5.14 -4.50
C ALA A 129 -3.03 5.74 -4.80
N HIS A 130 -2.26 6.11 -3.77
CA HIS A 130 -0.88 6.56 -3.95
C HIS A 130 0.05 5.45 -4.44
N TRP A 131 -0.05 4.24 -3.89
CA TRP A 131 0.65 3.06 -4.42
C TRP A 131 0.34 2.84 -5.91
N CYS A 132 -0.95 2.96 -6.29
CA CYS A 132 -1.40 2.82 -7.67
C CYS A 132 -0.78 3.82 -8.62
N CYS A 133 -0.60 5.06 -8.19
CA CYS A 133 0.07 6.07 -9.00
C CYS A 133 1.54 5.75 -9.24
N VAL A 134 2.21 5.16 -8.25
CA VAL A 134 3.64 4.85 -8.30
C VAL A 134 3.90 3.61 -9.14
N TYR A 135 3.21 2.49 -8.88
CA TYR A 135 3.49 1.25 -9.63
C TYR A 135 3.17 1.39 -11.12
N LYS A 136 2.13 2.14 -11.49
CA LYS A 136 1.78 2.38 -12.91
C LYS A 136 2.89 3.09 -13.67
N GLN A 137 3.71 3.90 -12.99
CA GLN A 137 4.86 4.52 -13.65
C GLN A 137 5.98 3.52 -13.87
N LEU A 138 6.23 2.62 -12.92
CA LEU A 138 7.16 1.52 -13.11
C LEU A 138 6.73 0.61 -14.27
N GLU A 139 5.44 0.26 -14.36
CA GLU A 139 4.89 -0.50 -15.48
C GLU A 139 5.11 0.22 -16.83
N ARG A 140 4.89 1.54 -16.88
CA ARG A 140 5.17 2.34 -18.09
C ARG A 140 6.64 2.29 -18.49
N LEU A 141 7.56 2.39 -17.52
CA LEU A 141 9.00 2.27 -17.78
C LEU A 141 9.37 0.90 -18.36
N ASP A 142 8.71 -0.15 -17.87
CA ASP A 142 8.92 -1.51 -18.34
C ASP A 142 8.34 -1.74 -19.75
N GLY A 143 7.15 -1.20 -20.01
CA GLY A 143 6.50 -1.24 -21.32
C GLY A 143 7.33 -0.52 -22.39
N MET A 144 7.94 0.62 -22.04
CA MET A 144 8.86 1.34 -22.93
C MET A 144 10.11 0.51 -23.30
N LYS A 145 10.61 -0.30 -22.36
CA LYS A 145 11.81 -1.12 -22.56
C LYS A 145 11.54 -2.53 -23.05
N LYS A 146 10.27 -2.97 -23.05
CA LYS A 146 9.84 -4.35 -23.36
C LYS A 146 10.52 -5.42 -22.50
N THR A 147 10.87 -5.08 -21.26
CA THR A 147 11.69 -5.93 -20.38
C THR A 147 10.92 -6.72 -19.32
N LYS A 148 9.63 -6.41 -19.07
CA LYS A 148 8.74 -7.09 -18.08
C LYS A 148 9.40 -7.41 -16.72
N ARG A 149 10.31 -6.55 -16.25
CA ARG A 149 11.13 -6.77 -15.06
C ARG A 149 10.37 -6.60 -13.76
N PHE A 150 9.38 -5.71 -13.74
CA PHE A 150 8.60 -5.34 -12.57
C PHE A 150 7.23 -6.04 -12.54
N GLU A 151 6.86 -6.75 -13.61
CA GLU A 151 5.54 -7.37 -13.78
C GLU A 151 5.18 -8.29 -12.60
N GLU A 152 6.01 -9.28 -12.29
CA GLU A 152 5.76 -10.21 -11.16
C GLU A 152 5.81 -9.53 -9.77
N PRO A 153 6.86 -8.79 -9.37
CA PRO A 153 6.90 -8.21 -8.03
C PRO A 153 5.78 -7.20 -7.76
N LEU A 154 5.38 -6.40 -8.75
CA LEU A 154 4.25 -5.47 -8.62
C LEU A 154 2.92 -6.22 -8.53
N ALA A 155 2.73 -7.24 -9.38
CA ALA A 155 1.55 -8.08 -9.35
C ALA A 155 1.38 -8.78 -7.99
N ARG A 156 2.46 -9.25 -7.36
CA ARG A 156 2.41 -9.88 -6.03
C ARG A 156 2.01 -8.91 -4.92
N ILE A 157 2.51 -7.67 -4.93
CA ILE A 157 2.05 -6.64 -3.98
C ILE A 157 0.55 -6.38 -4.18
N ASN A 158 0.12 -6.18 -5.43
CA ASN A 158 -1.28 -5.93 -5.77
C ASN A 158 -2.18 -7.12 -5.38
N PHE A 159 -1.71 -8.36 -5.54
CA PHE A 159 -2.42 -9.56 -5.13
C PHE A 159 -2.63 -9.62 -3.61
N HIS A 160 -1.62 -9.28 -2.81
CA HIS A 160 -1.77 -9.32 -1.36
C HIS A 160 -2.64 -8.18 -0.83
N PHE A 161 -2.58 -7.00 -1.45
CA PHE A 161 -3.60 -5.98 -1.23
C PHE A 161 -4.99 -6.49 -1.62
N LEU A 162 -5.14 -7.18 -2.76
CA LEU A 162 -6.43 -7.73 -3.19
C LEU A 162 -7.00 -8.67 -2.13
N LEU A 163 -6.19 -9.56 -1.56
CA LEU A 163 -6.62 -10.45 -0.50
C LEU A 163 -7.18 -9.67 0.71
N GLY A 164 -6.46 -8.65 1.18
CA GLY A 164 -6.90 -7.81 2.30
C GLY A 164 -8.18 -7.03 1.98
N PHE A 165 -8.23 -6.33 0.84
CA PHE A 165 -9.40 -5.57 0.42
C PHE A 165 -10.61 -6.46 0.09
N HIS A 166 -10.39 -7.70 -0.33
CA HIS A 166 -11.46 -8.65 -0.58
C HIS A 166 -12.16 -9.06 0.74
N GLU A 167 -11.42 -9.22 1.83
CA GLU A 167 -12.02 -9.42 3.15
C GLU A 167 -12.81 -8.19 3.60
N LEU A 168 -12.26 -6.98 3.44
CA LEU A 168 -13.00 -5.74 3.70
C LEU A 168 -14.29 -5.67 2.89
N ARG A 169 -14.21 -6.02 1.60
CA ARG A 169 -15.37 -6.05 0.71
C ARG A 169 -16.44 -7.02 1.21
N LYS A 170 -16.10 -8.22 1.68
CA LYS A 170 -17.10 -9.18 2.18
C LYS A 170 -17.92 -8.58 3.33
N ILE A 171 -17.28 -7.79 4.18
CA ILE A 171 -17.88 -7.24 5.40
C ILE A 171 -18.60 -5.91 5.10
N TYR A 172 -17.94 -5.01 4.38
CA TYR A 172 -18.36 -3.60 4.26
C TYR A 172 -18.87 -3.18 2.88
N ARG A 173 -19.06 -4.11 1.94
CA ARG A 173 -19.50 -3.76 0.57
C ARG A 173 -20.76 -2.90 0.52
N SER A 174 -21.71 -3.10 1.43
CA SER A 174 -22.94 -2.30 1.48
C SER A 174 -22.70 -0.85 1.91
N THR A 175 -21.70 -0.63 2.76
CA THR A 175 -21.39 0.67 3.36
C THR A 175 -20.33 1.42 2.57
N CYS A 176 -19.40 0.69 1.94
CA CYS A 176 -18.33 1.23 1.11
C CYS A 176 -18.36 0.59 -0.28
N ALA A 177 -19.20 1.14 -1.17
CA ALA A 177 -19.34 0.66 -2.55
C ALA A 177 -18.04 0.79 -3.37
N LEU A 178 -17.10 1.63 -2.93
CA LEU A 178 -15.80 1.81 -3.59
C LEU A 178 -14.93 0.55 -3.53
N LEU A 179 -15.15 -0.32 -2.54
CA LEU A 179 -14.43 -1.59 -2.38
C LEU A 179 -14.59 -2.53 -3.59
N ASP A 180 -15.75 -2.53 -4.26
CA ASP A 180 -15.96 -3.31 -5.49
C ASP A 180 -14.97 -2.85 -6.59
N LYS A 181 -14.83 -1.53 -6.78
CA LYS A 181 -13.93 -0.94 -7.79
C LYS A 181 -12.46 -1.16 -7.44
N ILE A 182 -12.12 -1.11 -6.15
CA ILE A 182 -10.75 -1.34 -5.67
C ILE A 182 -10.34 -2.79 -5.90
N CYS A 183 -11.19 -3.75 -5.52
CA CYS A 183 -10.92 -5.16 -5.73
C CYS A 183 -10.76 -5.49 -7.22
N ASP A 184 -11.62 -4.95 -8.08
CA ASP A 184 -11.52 -5.14 -9.53
C ASP A 184 -10.19 -4.60 -10.10
N ARG A 185 -9.81 -3.37 -9.72
CA ARG A 185 -8.53 -2.77 -10.13
C ARG A 185 -7.32 -3.59 -9.68
N LEU A 186 -7.32 -4.04 -8.42
CA LEU A 186 -6.25 -4.85 -7.87
C LEU A 186 -6.16 -6.22 -8.55
N TYR A 187 -7.31 -6.84 -8.84
CA TYR A 187 -7.37 -8.09 -9.59
C TYR A 187 -6.71 -7.93 -10.96
N VAL A 188 -7.10 -6.92 -11.74
CA VAL A 188 -6.50 -6.65 -13.06
C VAL A 188 -4.99 -6.39 -12.96
N ALA A 189 -4.55 -5.65 -11.94
CA ALA A 189 -3.14 -5.34 -11.74
C ALA A 189 -2.32 -6.53 -11.19
N ALA A 190 -2.96 -7.56 -10.63
CA ALA A 190 -2.31 -8.78 -10.15
C ALA A 190 -2.22 -9.87 -11.24
N LEU A 191 -3.14 -9.87 -12.22
CA LEU A 191 -3.19 -10.88 -13.29
C LEU A 191 -1.85 -11.16 -14.01
N PRO A 192 -1.02 -10.16 -14.35
CA PRO A 192 0.22 -10.42 -15.08
C PRO A 192 1.24 -11.28 -14.33
N GLY A 193 1.14 -11.38 -12.99
CA GLY A 193 2.03 -12.19 -12.16
C GLY A 193 1.40 -13.47 -11.61
N LEU A 194 0.17 -13.82 -12.05
CA LEU A 194 -0.52 -15.08 -11.75
C LEU A 194 -0.32 -16.08 -12.88
#